data_AF-U7UXU2-F1
#
_entry.id   AF-U7UXU2-F1
#
_cell.length_a   1.000
_cell.length_b   1.000
_cell.length_c   1.000
_cell.angle_alpha   90.00
_cell.angle_beta   90.00
_cell.angle_gamma   90.00
#
_symmetry.space_group_name_H-M   'P 1'
#
loop_
_entity.id
_entity.type
_entity.pdbx_description
1 polymer ?
#
loop_
_entity_poly.entity_id
_entity_poly.type
_entity_poly.pdbx_seq_one_letter_code
_entity_poly.pdbx_strand_id
1 'polypeptide(L)'
;MKKFLLYFITSTVLIANVPERVNNNIEKNSYTQDNSSIYVRDQERAYKRIVSLGEKEGLSKEKIDNEVIRLEKKYGTDYEIIYKHFYYDVKEVSKKEKKNEEIKKINNEKKIEYKKIMKESKLPENIKAYIDNQAQNKYPNDYFQRVKYTEELIEFYNFIKK
;
A
#
# COMPACT_ATOMS: atom_id res chain seq x y z
N MET A 1 -49.37 -22.70 13.44
CA MET A 1 -48.56 -21.48 13.23
C MET A 1 -48.09 -20.95 14.58
N LYS A 2 -46.86 -20.44 14.70
CA LYS A 2 -46.17 -19.91 15.91
C LYS A 2 -45.13 -20.81 16.61
N LYS A 3 -44.18 -21.42 15.88
CA LYS A 3 -42.92 -21.94 16.47
C LYS A 3 -41.65 -21.69 15.64
N PHE A 4 -41.69 -20.75 14.69
CA PHE A 4 -40.54 -20.44 13.82
C PHE A 4 -39.85 -19.09 14.08
N LEU A 5 -40.23 -18.36 15.14
CA LEU A 5 -39.79 -16.97 15.31
C LEU A 5 -38.80 -16.73 16.47
N LEU A 6 -38.12 -17.76 16.98
CA LEU A 6 -37.25 -17.63 18.17
C LEU A 6 -35.80 -18.11 17.99
N TYR A 7 -35.28 -18.10 16.76
CA TYR A 7 -33.85 -18.33 16.49
C TYR A 7 -33.24 -17.24 15.58
N PHE A 8 -33.82 -16.05 15.53
CA PHE A 8 -33.31 -14.90 14.78
C PHE A 8 -32.63 -13.84 15.67
N ILE A 9 -32.14 -14.24 16.84
CA ILE A 9 -31.36 -13.36 17.75
C ILE A 9 -30.09 -14.08 18.23
N THR A 10 -29.37 -14.73 17.32
CA THR A 10 -27.99 -15.13 17.58
C THR A 10 -27.06 -14.08 16.97
N SER A 11 -26.67 -13.14 17.83
CA SER A 11 -25.51 -12.24 17.70
C SER A 11 -25.41 -11.35 16.46
N THR A 12 -26.33 -10.38 16.32
CA THR A 12 -25.97 -9.11 15.67
C THR A 12 -25.05 -8.32 16.60
N VAL A 13 -23.81 -8.79 16.81
CA VAL A 13 -22.74 -7.90 17.22
C VAL A 13 -22.32 -7.18 15.94
N LEU A 14 -23.03 -6.09 15.61
CA LEU A 14 -22.51 -5.11 14.67
C LEU A 14 -21.28 -4.49 15.33
N ILE A 15 -20.11 -5.03 15.01
CA ILE A 15 -18.85 -4.55 15.56
C ILE A 15 -18.46 -3.29 14.81
N ALA A 16 -18.47 -2.17 15.53
CA ALA A 16 -17.88 -0.93 15.04
C ALA A 16 -16.43 -1.19 14.57
N ASN A 17 -16.07 -0.68 13.39
CA ASN A 17 -14.75 -0.78 12.76
C ASN A 17 -14.36 -2.14 12.14
N VAL A 18 -15.32 -3.05 11.90
CA VAL A 18 -15.12 -4.24 11.04
C VAL A 18 -15.92 -4.05 9.75
N PRO A 19 -15.34 -4.31 8.56
CA PRO A 19 -16.08 -4.24 7.31
C PRO A 19 -17.30 -5.16 7.31
N GLU A 20 -18.42 -4.68 6.76
CA GLU A 20 -19.68 -5.44 6.71
C GLU A 20 -19.49 -6.82 6.07
N ARG A 21 -18.67 -6.91 5.03
CA ARG A 21 -18.25 -8.17 4.37
C ARG A 21 -17.69 -9.20 5.37
N VAL A 22 -16.83 -8.76 6.27
CA VAL A 22 -16.20 -9.62 7.27
C VAL A 22 -17.25 -10.10 8.28
N ASN A 23 -18.13 -9.21 8.74
CA ASN A 23 -19.23 -9.58 9.64
C ASN A 23 -20.15 -10.62 8.97
N ASN A 24 -20.55 -10.39 7.72
CA ASN A 24 -21.41 -11.31 6.97
C ASN A 24 -20.74 -12.68 6.77
N ASN A 25 -19.43 -12.71 6.53
CA ASN A 25 -18.66 -13.95 6.42
C ASN A 25 -18.64 -14.74 7.73
N ILE A 26 -18.37 -14.06 8.85
CA ILE A 26 -18.35 -14.67 10.19
C ILE A 26 -19.73 -15.22 10.55
N GLU A 27 -20.78 -14.43 10.36
CA GLU A 27 -22.16 -14.83 10.64
C GLU A 27 -22.57 -16.04 9.80
N LYS A 28 -22.33 -16.00 8.47
CA LYS A 28 -22.64 -17.10 7.56
C LYS A 28 -21.98 -18.41 7.98
N ASN A 29 -20.71 -18.38 8.35
CA ASN A 29 -19.98 -19.57 8.78
C ASN A 29 -20.38 -20.06 10.17
N SER A 30 -20.91 -19.17 11.02
CA SER A 30 -21.31 -19.52 12.39
C SER A 30 -22.50 -20.50 12.43
N TYR A 31 -23.38 -20.47 11.42
CA TYR A 31 -24.56 -21.35 11.37
C TYR A 31 -24.23 -22.84 11.28
N THR A 32 -23.01 -23.18 10.86
CA THR A 32 -22.57 -24.58 10.71
C THR A 32 -21.71 -25.06 11.88
N GLN A 33 -21.61 -24.29 12.97
CA GLN A 33 -20.73 -24.59 14.10
C GLN A 33 -21.53 -24.97 15.36
N ASP A 34 -21.08 -26.02 16.06
CA ASP A 34 -21.72 -26.51 17.29
C ASP A 34 -21.67 -25.49 18.45
N ASN A 35 -20.80 -24.48 18.37
CA ASN A 35 -20.69 -23.36 19.31
C ASN A 35 -20.56 -22.01 18.57
N SER A 36 -21.60 -21.63 17.83
CA SER A 36 -21.63 -20.43 16.98
C SER A 36 -21.16 -19.16 17.69
N SER A 37 -21.57 -18.92 18.94
CA SER A 37 -21.16 -17.74 19.72
C SER A 37 -19.66 -17.69 20.03
N ILE A 38 -19.04 -18.84 20.33
CA ILE A 38 -17.60 -18.93 20.58
C ILE A 38 -16.84 -18.73 19.26
N TYR A 39 -17.30 -19.39 18.20
CA TYR A 39 -16.73 -19.25 16.86
C TYR A 39 -16.71 -17.78 16.41
N VAL A 40 -17.86 -17.09 16.47
CA VAL A 40 -17.97 -15.68 16.09
C VAL A 40 -16.93 -14.85 16.85
N ARG A 41 -16.89 -14.96 18.18
CA ARG A 41 -15.95 -14.21 19.01
C ARG A 41 -14.48 -14.46 18.65
N ASP A 42 -14.11 -15.70 18.35
CA ASP A 42 -12.73 -16.07 18.03
C ASP A 42 -12.32 -15.55 16.65
N GLN A 43 -13.23 -15.61 15.67
CA GLN A 43 -13.04 -15.03 14.34
C GLN A 43 -12.92 -13.51 14.37
N GLU A 44 -13.76 -12.84 15.15
CA GLU A 44 -13.67 -11.38 15.37
C GLU A 44 -12.33 -10.98 15.99
N ARG A 45 -11.87 -11.75 16.99
CA ARG A 45 -10.58 -11.52 17.64
C ARG A 45 -9.44 -11.71 16.65
N ALA A 46 -9.51 -12.72 15.79
CA ALA A 46 -8.51 -12.95 14.76
C ALA A 46 -8.45 -11.78 13.76
N TYR A 47 -9.61 -11.31 13.28
CA TYR A 47 -9.66 -10.14 12.40
C TYR A 47 -9.09 -8.87 13.04
N LYS A 48 -9.43 -8.59 14.31
CA LYS A 48 -8.85 -7.46 15.05
C LYS A 48 -7.33 -7.56 15.17
N ARG A 49 -6.77 -8.77 15.33
CA ARG A 49 -5.32 -8.98 15.34
C ARG A 49 -4.68 -8.74 13.97
N ILE A 50 -5.36 -9.11 12.88
CA ILE A 50 -4.93 -8.78 11.51
C ILE A 50 -4.80 -7.27 11.35
N VAL A 51 -5.85 -6.53 11.69
CA VAL A 51 -5.86 -5.06 11.58
C VAL A 51 -4.76 -4.43 12.43
N SER A 52 -4.68 -4.82 13.70
CA SER A 52 -3.65 -4.30 14.62
C SER A 52 -2.23 -4.59 14.14
N LEU A 53 -1.98 -5.77 13.56
CA LEU A 53 -0.67 -6.12 13.03
C LEU A 53 -0.33 -5.28 11.79
N GLY A 54 -1.28 -5.13 10.86
CA GLY A 54 -1.08 -4.30 9.68
C GLY A 54 -0.78 -2.84 10.02
N GLU A 55 -1.54 -2.27 10.97
CA GLU A 55 -1.32 -0.91 11.46
C GLU A 55 0.04 -0.76 12.14
N LYS A 56 0.45 -1.75 12.96
CA LYS A 56 1.78 -1.76 13.59
C LYS A 56 2.92 -1.81 12.58
N GLU A 57 2.73 -2.50 11.46
CA GLU A 57 3.69 -2.56 10.36
C GLU A 57 3.63 -1.32 9.44
N GLY A 58 2.77 -0.35 9.74
CA GLY A 58 2.64 0.92 9.03
C GLY A 58 1.79 0.87 7.77
N LEU A 59 0.96 -0.17 7.60
CA LEU A 59 0.06 -0.26 6.45
C LEU A 59 -1.20 0.58 6.65
N SER A 60 -1.72 1.15 5.55
CA SER A 60 -3.02 1.79 5.54
C SER A 60 -4.15 0.76 5.67
N LYS A 61 -5.30 1.19 6.20
CA LYS A 61 -6.50 0.34 6.32
C LYS A 61 -6.90 -0.31 4.99
N GLU A 62 -6.81 0.43 3.90
CA GLU A 62 -7.10 -0.07 2.54
C GLU A 62 -6.17 -1.22 2.15
N LYS A 63 -4.87 -1.13 2.45
CA LYS A 63 -3.92 -2.21 2.13
C LYS A 63 -4.14 -3.44 2.98
N ILE A 64 -4.46 -3.25 4.25
CA ILE A 64 -4.83 -4.34 5.15
C ILE A 64 -6.06 -5.07 4.60
N ASP A 65 -7.12 -4.34 4.24
CA ASP A 65 -8.33 -4.96 3.71
C ASP A 65 -8.06 -5.67 2.37
N ASN A 66 -7.34 -5.05 1.44
CA ASN A 66 -6.94 -5.68 0.17
C ASN A 66 -6.20 -7.00 0.37
N GLU A 67 -5.31 -7.04 1.35
CA GLU A 67 -4.57 -8.25 1.68
C GLU A 67 -5.46 -9.32 2.32
N VAL A 68 -6.40 -8.92 3.18
CA VAL A 68 -7.44 -9.81 3.69
C VAL A 68 -8.30 -10.36 2.54
N ILE A 69 -8.74 -9.54 1.58
CA ILE A 69 -9.51 -9.98 0.41
C ILE A 69 -8.72 -11.04 -0.37
N ARG A 70 -7.42 -10.81 -0.57
CA ARG A 70 -6.55 -11.74 -1.27
C ARG A 70 -6.45 -13.08 -0.54
N LEU A 71 -6.30 -13.05 0.78
CA LEU A 71 -6.20 -14.26 1.61
C LEU A 71 -7.53 -14.99 1.72
N GLU A 72 -8.65 -14.29 1.80
CA GLU A 72 -10.00 -14.88 1.77
C GLU A 72 -10.24 -15.67 0.48
N LYS A 73 -9.81 -15.12 -0.67
CA LYS A 73 -9.91 -15.83 -1.96
C LYS A 73 -9.09 -17.12 -2.00
N LYS A 74 -8.00 -17.20 -1.22
CA LYS A 74 -7.06 -18.32 -1.25
C LYS A 74 -7.35 -19.38 -0.19
N TYR A 75 -7.77 -18.96 1.00
CA TYR A 75 -7.88 -19.82 2.18
C TYR A 75 -9.32 -19.91 2.72
N GLY A 76 -10.27 -19.24 2.08
CA GLY A 76 -11.64 -19.12 2.58
C GLY A 76 -11.74 -18.08 3.68
N THR A 77 -12.90 -18.02 4.33
CA THR A 77 -13.28 -16.93 5.26
C THR A 77 -13.06 -17.28 6.73
N ASP A 78 -12.11 -18.18 7.02
CA ASP A 78 -11.63 -18.43 8.38
C ASP A 78 -10.50 -17.47 8.73
N TYR A 79 -10.82 -16.47 9.54
CA TYR A 79 -9.93 -15.40 9.95
C TYR A 79 -8.79 -15.86 10.87
N GLU A 80 -8.91 -17.00 11.55
CA GLU A 80 -7.77 -17.57 12.28
C GLU A 80 -6.71 -18.12 11.33
N ILE A 81 -7.15 -18.76 10.23
CA ILE A 81 -6.26 -19.22 9.17
C ILE A 81 -5.66 -18.02 8.43
N ILE A 82 -6.48 -17.03 8.07
CA ILE A 82 -6.01 -15.80 7.42
C ILE A 82 -4.98 -15.10 8.30
N TYR A 83 -5.20 -14.97 9.61
CA TYR A 83 -4.26 -14.31 10.52
C TYR A 83 -2.87 -14.95 10.50
N LYS A 84 -2.79 -16.29 10.48
CA LYS A 84 -1.51 -17.02 10.42
C LYS A 84 -0.74 -16.69 9.14
N HIS A 85 -1.41 -16.60 8.00
CA HIS A 85 -0.77 -16.26 6.72
C HIS A 85 -0.46 -14.76 6.62
N PHE A 86 -1.39 -13.91 7.03
CA PHE A 86 -1.23 -12.46 7.05
C PHE A 86 0.00 -12.04 7.84
N TYR A 87 0.31 -12.72 8.96
CA TYR A 87 1.50 -12.42 9.77
C TYR A 87 2.83 -12.48 8.98
N TYR A 88 2.94 -13.42 8.03
CA TYR A 88 4.14 -13.52 7.19
C TYR A 88 4.09 -12.54 6.03
N ASP A 89 2.95 -12.43 5.36
CA ASP A 89 2.80 -11.62 4.15
C ASP A 89 2.92 -10.11 4.46
N VAL A 90 2.37 -9.65 5.59
CA VAL A 90 2.33 -8.24 5.99
C VAL A 90 3.74 -7.63 6.17
N LYS A 91 4.71 -8.44 6.64
CA LYS A 91 6.09 -7.97 6.82
C LYS A 91 6.77 -7.73 5.49
N GLU A 92 6.49 -8.55 4.49
CA GLU A 92 7.03 -8.34 3.14
C GLU A 92 6.39 -7.13 2.46
N VAL A 93 5.07 -6.98 2.60
CA VAL A 93 4.34 -5.82 2.08
C VAL A 93 4.87 -4.54 2.72
N SER A 94 5.01 -4.49 4.04
CA SER A 94 5.57 -3.33 4.76
C SER A 94 6.98 -2.96 4.30
N LYS A 95 7.87 -3.95 4.12
CA LYS A 95 9.23 -3.69 3.60
C LYS A 95 9.21 -3.08 2.20
N LYS A 96 8.35 -3.58 1.30
CA LYS A 96 8.20 -3.03 -0.05
C LYS A 96 7.67 -1.60 -0.02
N GLU A 97 6.73 -1.30 0.86
CA GLU A 97 6.18 0.05 1.03
C GLU A 97 7.23 1.05 1.52
N LYS A 98 7.97 0.72 2.58
CA LYS A 98 9.03 1.60 3.10
C LYS A 98 10.06 1.93 2.02
N LYS A 99 10.45 0.93 1.22
CA LYS A 99 11.36 1.13 0.10
C LYS A 99 10.76 2.04 -0.98
N ASN A 100 9.47 1.88 -1.30
CA ASN A 100 8.80 2.72 -2.29
C ASN A 100 8.66 4.17 -1.81
N GLU A 101 8.36 4.39 -0.53
CA GLU A 101 8.32 5.72 0.07
C GLU A 101 9.69 6.40 0.05
N GLU A 102 10.74 5.66 0.38
CA GLU A 102 12.11 6.13 0.31
C GLU A 102 12.50 6.53 -1.13
N ILE A 103 12.19 5.69 -2.12
CA ILE A 103 12.41 6.01 -3.55
C ILE A 103 11.65 7.27 -3.94
N LYS A 104 10.38 7.42 -3.52
CA LYS A 104 9.60 8.64 -3.80
C LYS A 104 10.23 9.88 -3.17
N LYS A 105 10.72 9.77 -1.94
CA LYS A 105 11.41 10.87 -1.25
C LYS A 105 12.67 11.28 -1.99
N ILE A 106 13.54 10.34 -2.33
CA ILE A 106 14.76 10.57 -3.11
C ILE A 106 14.42 11.22 -4.47
N ASN A 107 13.39 10.72 -5.16
CA ASN A 107 12.98 11.27 -6.45
C ASN A 107 12.49 12.73 -6.33
N ASN A 108 11.79 13.07 -5.24
CA ASN A 108 11.37 14.44 -4.96
C ASN A 108 12.55 15.36 -4.61
N GLU A 109 13.53 14.88 -3.84
CA GLU A 109 14.76 15.62 -3.56
C GLU A 109 15.52 15.90 -4.87
N LYS A 110 15.67 14.89 -5.74
CA LYS A 110 16.30 15.03 -7.05
C LYS A 110 15.53 15.95 -8.00
N LYS A 111 14.20 16.04 -7.88
CA LYS A 111 13.40 17.03 -8.61
C LYS A 111 13.75 18.47 -8.22
N ILE A 112 14.05 18.73 -6.94
CA ILE A 112 14.48 20.05 -6.47
C ILE A 112 15.91 20.34 -6.96
N GLU A 113 16.79 19.36 -6.84
CA GLU A 113 18.18 19.44 -7.33
C GLU A 113 18.26 19.75 -8.82
N TYR A 114 17.47 19.03 -9.64
CA TYR A 114 17.34 19.27 -11.07
C TYR A 114 17.00 20.74 -11.38
N LYS A 115 15.99 21.30 -10.71
CA LYS A 115 15.60 22.70 -10.90
C LYS A 115 16.72 23.66 -10.51
N LYS A 116 17.46 23.35 -9.45
CA LYS A 116 18.61 24.14 -8.99
C LYS A 116 19.73 24.15 -10.03
N ILE A 117 20.12 22.98 -10.55
CA ILE A 117 21.15 22.84 -11.60
C ILE A 117 20.79 23.69 -12.83
N MET A 118 19.55 23.59 -13.33
CA MET A 118 19.12 24.36 -14.49
C MET A 118 19.14 25.87 -14.23
N LYS A 119 18.72 26.31 -13.05
CA LYS A 119 18.71 27.72 -12.65
C LYS A 119 20.13 28.29 -12.51
N GLU A 120 21.02 27.58 -11.82
CA GLU A 120 22.38 28.04 -11.50
C GLU A 120 23.37 27.86 -12.65
N SER A 121 23.05 27.03 -13.64
CA SER A 121 23.90 26.84 -14.82
C SER A 121 24.12 28.18 -15.56
N LYS A 122 25.38 28.45 -15.93
CA LYS A 122 25.79 29.64 -16.71
C LYS A 122 25.58 29.46 -18.22
N LEU A 123 24.72 28.54 -18.61
CA LEU A 123 24.44 28.21 -20.00
C LEU A 123 23.54 29.28 -20.66
N PRO A 124 23.66 29.50 -21.98
CA PRO A 124 22.68 30.26 -22.73
C PRO A 124 21.27 29.64 -22.63
N GLU A 125 20.23 30.47 -22.66
CA GLU A 125 18.85 30.03 -22.41
C GLU A 125 18.35 29.00 -23.44
N ASN A 126 18.75 29.13 -24.71
CA ASN A 126 18.43 28.14 -25.75
C ASN A 126 19.08 26.78 -25.47
N ILE A 127 20.28 26.75 -24.90
CA ILE A 127 20.96 25.51 -24.53
C ILE A 127 20.31 24.89 -23.30
N LYS A 128 19.92 25.71 -22.31
CA LYS A 128 19.13 25.23 -21.16
C LYS A 128 17.83 24.58 -21.61
N ALA A 129 17.07 25.24 -22.49
CA ALA A 129 15.82 24.70 -23.02
C ALA A 129 16.03 23.38 -23.78
N TYR A 130 17.10 23.28 -24.57
CA TYR A 130 17.44 22.03 -25.26
C TYR A 130 17.76 20.89 -24.28
N ILE A 131 18.63 21.12 -23.32
CA ILE A 131 19.02 20.12 -22.31
C ILE A 131 17.80 19.69 -21.49
N ASP A 132 16.96 20.64 -21.04
CA ASP A 132 15.73 20.35 -20.32
C ASP A 132 14.80 19.44 -21.13
N ASN A 133 14.60 19.76 -22.40
CA ASN A 133 13.77 18.95 -23.29
C ASN A 133 14.32 17.53 -23.47
N GLN A 134 15.63 17.39 -23.72
CA GLN A 134 16.28 16.08 -23.85
C GLN A 134 16.16 15.25 -22.57
N ALA A 135 16.40 15.85 -21.42
CA ALA A 135 16.35 15.18 -20.13
C ALA A 135 14.92 14.79 -19.72
N GLN A 136 13.93 15.66 -20.00
CA GLN A 136 12.52 15.38 -19.77
C GLN A 136 12.00 14.24 -20.64
N ASN A 137 12.36 14.22 -21.93
CA ASN A 137 11.92 13.17 -22.85
C ASN A 137 12.53 11.81 -22.51
N LYS A 138 13.82 11.77 -22.16
CA LYS A 138 14.52 10.51 -21.85
C LYS A 138 14.11 9.94 -20.50
N TYR A 139 13.92 10.80 -19.49
CA TYR A 139 13.60 10.38 -18.13
C TYR A 139 12.42 11.19 -17.58
N PRO A 140 11.16 10.91 -17.98
CA PRO A 140 9.99 11.74 -17.67
C PRO A 140 9.61 11.79 -16.18
N ASN A 141 9.85 10.71 -15.43
CA ASN A 141 9.47 10.61 -14.01
C ASN A 141 10.62 10.15 -13.08
N ASP A 142 11.79 9.84 -13.65
CA ASP A 142 12.98 9.43 -12.91
C ASP A 142 13.95 10.62 -12.80
N TYR A 143 13.77 11.41 -11.76
CA TYR A 143 14.60 12.60 -11.53
C TYR A 143 16.03 12.25 -11.11
N PHE A 144 16.25 11.05 -10.58
CA PHE A 144 17.60 10.58 -10.29
C PHE A 144 18.41 10.45 -11.58
N GLN A 145 17.88 9.73 -12.57
CA GLN A 145 18.52 9.63 -13.89
C GLN A 145 18.53 10.95 -14.64
N ARG A 146 17.47 11.76 -14.49
CA ARG A 146 17.39 13.08 -15.13
C ARG A 146 18.50 14.01 -14.67
N VAL A 147 18.78 14.10 -13.37
CA VAL A 147 19.88 14.93 -12.84
C VAL A 147 21.21 14.49 -13.46
N LYS A 148 21.53 13.20 -13.36
CA LYS A 148 22.79 12.65 -13.89
C LYS A 148 22.96 12.97 -15.38
N TYR A 149 21.93 12.71 -16.18
CA TYR A 149 21.97 12.96 -17.62
C TYR A 149 22.09 14.45 -17.96
N THR A 150 21.47 15.31 -17.15
CA THR A 150 21.56 16.77 -17.32
C THR A 150 22.97 17.26 -17.03
N GLU A 151 23.60 16.78 -15.96
CA GLU A 151 24.99 17.09 -15.64
C GLU A 151 25.93 16.66 -16.78
N GLU A 152 25.78 15.43 -17.30
CA GLU A 152 26.54 14.93 -18.45
C GLU A 152 26.41 15.83 -19.68
N LEU A 153 25.20 16.30 -20.00
CA LEU A 153 24.97 17.21 -21.13
C LEU A 153 25.59 18.60 -20.92
N ILE A 154 25.53 19.13 -19.70
CA ILE A 154 26.14 20.41 -19.34
C ILE A 154 27.67 20.31 -19.45
N GLU A 155 28.26 19.23 -18.92
CA GLU A 155 29.70 18.96 -19.01
C GLU A 155 30.16 18.84 -20.46
N PHE A 156 29.43 18.07 -21.28
CA PHE A 156 29.73 17.91 -22.69
C PHE A 156 29.68 19.24 -23.46
N TYR A 157 28.65 20.06 -23.22
CA TYR A 157 28.57 21.39 -23.83
C TYR A 157 29.77 22.27 -23.43
N ASN A 158 30.11 22.31 -22.14
CA ASN A 158 31.23 23.08 -21.64
C ASN A 158 32.57 22.58 -22.18
N PHE A 159 32.69 21.28 -22.47
CA PHE A 159 33.86 20.70 -23.10
C PHE A 159 34.02 21.15 -24.55
N ILE A 160 32.96 21.10 -25.36
CA ILE A 160 33.02 21.52 -26.78
C ILE A 160 33.29 23.02 -26.94
N LYS A 161 32.88 23.84 -25.96
CA LYS A 161 33.08 25.30 -26.00
C LYS A 161 34.52 25.72 -25.67
N LYS A 162 35.29 24.86 -24.98
CA LYS A 162 36.71 25.12 -24.66
C LYS A 162 37.58 24.93 -25.90
#